data_AF-A0A345C483-F1
#
_entry.id   AF-A0A345C483-F1
#
_cell.length_a   1.000
_cell.length_b   1.000
_cell.length_c   1.000
_cell.angle_alpha   90.00
_cell.angle_beta   90.00
_cell.angle_gamma   90.00
#
_symmetry.space_group_name_H-M   'P 1'
#
loop_
_entity.id
_entity.type
_entity.pdbx_description
1 polymer ?
#
loop_
_entity_poly.entity_id
_entity_poly.type
_entity_poly.pdbx_seq_one_letter_code
_entity_poly.pdbx_strand_id
1 'polypeptide(L)' 'MRKVEVTTHNKAWPSMFEEEANKLRDIFGSEIIEIHHIGSTSVNGLKAL' A
#
# COMPACT_ATOMS: atom_id res chain seq x y z
N MET A 1 -16.67 -11.46 17.09
CA MET A 1 -15.22 -11.61 16.84
C MET A 1 -14.97 -11.38 15.36
N ARG A 2 -14.06 -10.47 14.97
CA ARG A 2 -13.74 -10.23 13.54
C ARG A 2 -12.82 -11.35 13.05
N LYS A 3 -13.14 -12.01 11.94
CA LYS A 3 -12.26 -12.98 11.30
C LYS A 3 -11.08 -12.22 10.66
N VAL A 4 -9.86 -12.64 10.96
CA VAL A 4 -8.63 -12.11 10.38
C VAL A 4 -7.93 -13.27 9.68
N GLU A 5 -7.48 -13.05 8.44
CA GLU A 5 -6.81 -14.06 7.64
C GLU A 5 -5.50 -13.48 7.10
N VAL A 6 -4.41 -14.20 7.31
CA VAL A 6 -3.08 -13.82 6.83
C VAL A 6 -2.80 -14.55 5.52
N THR A 7 -2.52 -13.80 4.47
CA THR A 7 -2.27 -14.33 3.12
C THR A 7 -0.80 -14.17 2.71
N THR A 8 -0.40 -14.94 1.70
CA THR A 8 0.93 -14.79 1.09
C THR A 8 1.09 -13.45 0.42
N HIS A 9 2.33 -12.96 0.35
CA HIS A 9 2.65 -11.70 -0.31
C HIS A 9 2.01 -11.59 -1.71
N ASN A 10 1.26 -10.52 -1.95
CA ASN A 10 0.69 -10.24 -3.27
C ASN A 10 1.66 -9.39 -4.09
N LYS A 11 2.10 -9.93 -5.24
CA LYS A 11 3.01 -9.23 -6.16
C LYS A 11 2.42 -7.94 -6.76
N ALA A 12 1.10 -7.74 -6.69
CA ALA A 12 0.42 -6.54 -7.15
C ALA A 12 0.42 -5.39 -6.13
N TRP A 13 0.79 -5.62 -4.87
CA TRP A 13 0.77 -4.56 -3.85
C TRP A 13 1.61 -3.33 -4.20
N PRO A 14 2.83 -3.45 -4.78
CA PRO A 14 3.58 -2.28 -5.21
C PRO A 14 2.83 -1.45 -6.26
N SER A 15 2.20 -2.07 -7.26
CA SER A 15 1.43 -1.33 -8.27
C SER A 15 0.15 -0.72 -7.72
N MET A 16 -0.52 -1.41 -6.79
CA MET A 16 -1.71 -0.88 -6.11
C MET A 16 -1.37 0.34 -5.25
N PHE A 17 -0.22 0.31 -4.57
CA PHE A 17 0.28 1.46 -3.83
C PHE A 17 0.54 2.66 -4.76
N GLU A 18 1.24 2.46 -5.89
CA GLU A 18 1.51 3.54 -6.84
C GLU A 18 0.24 4.14 -7.44
N GLU A 19 -0.75 3.30 -7.77
CA GLU A 19 -2.05 3.77 -8.27
C GLU A 19 -2.72 4.70 -7.26
N GLU A 20 -2.77 4.31 -5.99
CA GLU A 20 -3.41 5.11 -4.96
C GLU A 20 -2.59 6.36 -4.61
N ALA A 21 -1.26 6.25 -4.57
CA ALA A 21 -0.37 7.40 -4.38
C ALA A 21 -0.56 8.46 -5.47
N ASN A 22 -0.78 8.04 -6.72
CA ASN A 22 -1.07 8.97 -7.82
C ASN A 22 -2.42 9.66 -7.66
N LYS A 23 -3.48 8.95 -7.26
CA LYS A 23 -4.77 9.58 -6.94
C LYS A 23 -4.64 10.63 -5.83
N LEU A 24 -3.86 10.33 -4.79
CA LEU A 24 -3.60 11.28 -3.70
C LEU A 24 -2.82 12.50 -4.20
N ARG A 25 -1.81 12.31 -5.05
CA ARG A 25 -1.08 13.42 -5.70
C ARG A 25 -1.99 14.30 -6.54
N ASP A 26 -2.93 13.72 -7.28
CA ASP A 26 -3.88 14.48 -8.10
C ASP A 26 -4.83 15.34 -7.25
N ILE A 27 -5.20 14.86 -6.05
CA ILE A 27 -6.11 15.57 -5.14
C ILE A 27 -5.40 16.69 -4.35
N PHE A 28 -4.24 16.38 -3.78
CA PHE A 28 -3.56 17.27 -2.83
C PHE A 28 -2.44 18.09 -3.46
N GLY A 29 -1.95 17.71 -4.64
CA GLY A 29 -0.95 18.45 -5.40
C GLY A 29 0.29 18.78 -4.56
N SER A 30 0.55 20.07 -4.38
CA SER A 30 1.72 20.59 -3.66
C SER A 30 1.68 20.42 -2.15
N GLU A 31 0.53 20.09 -1.55
CA GLU A 31 0.44 19.86 -0.10
C GLU A 31 1.14 18.55 0.32
N ILE A 32 1.35 17.64 -0.64
CA ILE A 32 2.11 16.41 -0.40
C ILE A 32 3.60 16.71 -0.50
N ILE A 33 4.32 16.46 0.59
CA ILE A 33 5.79 16.44 0.62
C ILE A 33 6.30 15.09 0.12
N GLU A 34 5.77 13.99 0.67
CA GLU A 34 6.18 12.63 0.30
C GLU A 34 5.07 11.60 0.63
N ILE A 35 5.06 10.47 -0.10
CA ILE A 35 4.19 9.31 0.15
C ILE A 35 5.07 8.07 0.20
N HIS A 36 4.90 7.26 1.25
CA HIS A 36 5.65 6.01 1.44
C HIS A 36 4.73 4.80 1.55
N HIS A 37 5.15 3.68 0.98
CA HIS A 37 4.52 2.38 1.19
C HIS A 37 5.05 1.76 2.49
N ILE A 38 4.22 1.75 3.54
CA ILE A 38 4.58 1.21 4.86
C ILE A 38 3.67 0.04 5.26
N GLY A 39 4.14 -0.79 6.19
CA GLY A 39 3.42 -1.96 6.70
C GLY A 39 3.83 -3.27 6.01
N SER A 40 3.20 -4.40 6.39
CA SER A 40 3.60 -5.72 5.88
C SER A 40 3.42 -5.91 4.38
N THR A 41 2.50 -5.16 3.76
CA THR A 41 2.28 -5.19 2.30
C THR A 41 3.39 -4.50 1.51
N SER A 42 4.27 -3.72 2.14
CA SER A 42 5.42 -3.08 1.48
C SER A 42 6.70 -3.92 1.50
N VAL A 43 6.70 -5.04 2.24
CA VAL A 43 7.86 -5.92 2.36
C VAL A 43 7.69 -7.12 1.43
N ASN A 44 8.52 -7.18 0.37
CA ASN A 44 8.47 -8.27 -0.58
C ASN A 44 8.63 -9.64 0.09
N GLY A 45 7.72 -10.56 -0.20
CA GLY A 45 7.70 -11.91 0.36
C GLY A 45 7.13 -12.01 1.78
N LEU A 46 6.81 -10.90 2.45
CA LEU A 46 6.19 -10.93 3.77
C LEU A 46 4.69 -11.19 3.66
N LYS A 47 4.16 -12.03 4.56
CA LYS A 47 2.72 -12.27 4.66
C LYS A 47 2.01 -11.06 5.27
N ALA A 48 0.80 -10.77 4.82
CA ALA A 48 -0.02 -9.65 5.33
C ALA A 48 -1.46 -10.09 5.61
N LEU A 49 -2.17 -9.29 6.40
CA LEU A 49 -3.55 -9.55 6.86
C LEU A 49 -4.56 -8.65 6.14
#